data_AF-A0A250IW50-F1
#
_entry.id   AF-A0A250IW50-F1
#
_cell.length_a   1.000
_cell.length_b   1.000
_cell.length_c   1.000
_cell.angle_alpha   90.00
_cell.angle_beta   90.00
_cell.angle_gamma   90.00
#
_symmetry.space_group_name_H-M   'P 1'
#
loop_
_entity.id
_entity.type
_entity.pdbx_description
1 polymer ?
#
loop_
_entity_poly.entity_id
_entity_poly.type
_entity_poly.pdbx_seq_one_letter_code
_entity_poly.pdbx_strand_id
1 'polypeptide(L)'
;MEMLLDIRQKLSKRGMRYDASVVDQGLQDKGLHVVAFEKRHSERSAERIAGKFPDIDAWREAKRLRYVKSLGLTDSEELKKRGKRYSATVDWLIAAQASQEEWILVTNDKGDEFAGMELIMSLNALEELLDELIEHRRTKGTL
;
A
#
# COMPACT_ATOMS: atom_id res chain seq x y z
N MET A 1 -3.61 -8.14 -7.18
CA MET A 1 -3.48 -9.38 -7.98
C MET A 1 -4.83 -10.06 -8.20
N GLU A 2 -5.65 -10.21 -7.16
CA GLU A 2 -6.96 -10.88 -7.26
C GLU A 2 -7.95 -10.15 -8.17
N MET A 3 -8.00 -8.81 -8.14
CA MET A 3 -8.83 -8.04 -9.07
C MET A 3 -8.48 -8.28 -10.55
N LEU A 4 -7.18 -8.30 -10.89
CA LEU A 4 -6.74 -8.59 -12.26
C LEU A 4 -7.03 -10.05 -12.64
N LEU A 5 -6.93 -10.98 -11.70
CA LEU A 5 -7.31 -12.38 -11.89
C LEU A 5 -8.80 -12.52 -12.16
N ASP A 6 -9.65 -11.88 -11.34
CA ASP A 6 -11.10 -11.88 -11.51
C ASP A 6 -11.52 -11.28 -12.86
N ILE A 7 -10.94 -10.13 -13.25
CA ILE A 7 -11.16 -9.52 -14.57
C ILE A 7 -10.79 -10.49 -15.69
N ARG A 8 -9.60 -11.11 -15.63
CA ARG A 8 -9.14 -12.10 -16.63
C ARG A 8 -10.10 -13.28 -16.74
N GLN A 9 -10.56 -13.82 -15.60
CA GLN A 9 -11.50 -14.93 -15.57
C GLN A 9 -12.87 -14.55 -16.14
N LYS A 10 -13.39 -13.36 -15.79
CA LYS A 10 -14.67 -12.85 -16.32
C LYS A 10 -14.62 -12.62 -17.82
N LEU A 11 -13.52 -12.06 -18.34
CA LEU A 11 -13.33 -11.86 -19.79
C LEU A 11 -13.23 -13.20 -20.51
N SER A 12 -12.44 -14.14 -19.98
CA SER A 12 -12.30 -15.49 -20.55
C SER A 12 -13.64 -16.23 -20.64
N LYS A 13 -14.49 -16.15 -19.59
CA LYS A 13 -15.84 -16.74 -19.60
C LYS A 13 -16.76 -16.15 -20.67
N ARG A 14 -16.47 -14.93 -21.15
CA ARG A 14 -17.21 -14.24 -22.22
C ARG A 14 -16.55 -14.40 -23.60
N GLY A 15 -15.54 -15.27 -23.73
CA GLY A 15 -14.79 -15.45 -24.98
C GLY A 15 -13.87 -14.28 -25.34
N MET A 16 -13.62 -13.36 -24.40
CA MET A 16 -12.77 -12.19 -24.61
C MET A 16 -11.37 -12.42 -24.01
N ARG A 17 -10.35 -11.88 -24.69
CA ARG A 17 -8.98 -11.88 -24.18
C ARG A 17 -8.76 -10.65 -23.29
N TYR A 18 -8.04 -10.85 -22.19
CA TYR A 18 -7.53 -9.72 -21.41
C TYR A 18 -6.43 -8.99 -22.17
N ASP A 19 -6.59 -7.68 -22.30
CA ASP A 19 -5.62 -6.76 -22.87
C ASP A 19 -5.13 -5.81 -21.79
N ALA A 20 -3.82 -5.84 -21.50
CA ALA A 20 -3.21 -4.98 -20.49
C ALA A 20 -3.21 -3.51 -20.92
N SER A 21 -3.17 -3.23 -22.23
CA SER A 21 -3.11 -1.86 -22.77
C SER A 21 -4.34 -1.04 -22.39
N VAL A 22 -5.50 -1.68 -22.21
CA VAL A 22 -6.73 -1.02 -21.73
C VAL A 22 -6.58 -0.52 -20.29
N VAL A 23 -5.89 -1.29 -19.44
CA VAL A 23 -5.61 -0.86 -18.07
C VAL A 23 -4.60 0.27 -18.07
N ASP A 24 -3.53 0.13 -18.85
CA ASP A 24 -2.48 1.15 -18.96
C ASP A 24 -3.05 2.48 -19.48
N GLN A 25 -3.89 2.44 -20.53
CA GLN A 25 -4.60 3.61 -21.03
C GLN A 25 -5.51 4.21 -19.97
N GLY A 26 -6.29 3.38 -19.27
CA GLY A 26 -7.17 3.85 -18.20
C GLY A 26 -6.46 4.47 -17.01
N LEU A 27 -5.18 4.14 -16.77
CA LEU A 27 -4.32 4.80 -15.79
C LEU A 27 -3.81 6.13 -16.34
N GLN A 28 -3.32 6.15 -17.58
CA GLN A 28 -2.85 7.36 -18.26
C GLN A 28 -3.94 8.43 -18.37
N ASP A 29 -5.16 8.05 -18.73
CA ASP A 29 -6.32 8.95 -18.82
C ASP A 29 -6.66 9.62 -17.48
N LYS A 30 -6.30 8.97 -16.38
CA LYS A 30 -6.46 9.51 -15.01
C LYS A 30 -5.22 10.24 -14.50
N GLY A 31 -4.17 10.37 -15.31
CA GLY A 31 -2.89 10.91 -14.88
C GLY A 31 -2.19 10.05 -13.81
N LEU A 32 -2.51 8.76 -13.73
CA LEU A 32 -1.92 7.84 -12.77
C LEU A 32 -0.65 7.21 -13.36
N HIS A 33 0.44 7.28 -12.60
CA HIS A 33 1.72 6.73 -12.99
C HIS A 33 2.03 5.46 -12.21
N VAL A 34 2.39 4.38 -12.93
CA VAL A 34 2.91 3.17 -12.31
C VAL A 34 4.41 3.33 -12.12
N VAL A 35 4.86 3.15 -10.89
CA VAL A 35 6.27 3.30 -10.50
C VAL A 35 6.88 1.94 -10.22
N ALA A 36 8.14 1.76 -10.61
CA ALA A 36 8.86 0.52 -10.35
C ALA A 36 9.22 0.39 -8.86
N PHE A 37 9.25 -0.84 -8.36
CA PHE A 37 9.80 -1.12 -7.04
C PHE A 37 11.27 -1.54 -7.19
N GLU A 38 12.19 -0.68 -6.73
CA GLU A 38 13.62 -0.85 -6.89
C GLU A 38 14.32 -1.38 -5.63
N LYS A 39 15.59 -1.77 -5.77
CA LYS A 39 16.44 -2.24 -4.66
C LYS A 39 16.47 -1.25 -3.49
N ARG A 40 16.58 0.05 -3.76
CA ARG A 40 16.59 1.08 -2.70
C ARG A 40 15.31 1.05 -1.84
N HIS A 41 14.15 0.78 -2.45
CA HIS A 41 12.89 0.64 -1.69
C HIS A 41 12.92 -0.61 -0.81
N SER A 42 13.54 -1.70 -1.28
CA SER A 42 13.71 -2.93 -0.49
C SER A 42 14.65 -2.73 0.71
N GLU A 43 15.74 -1.97 0.53
CA GLU A 43 16.68 -1.62 1.61
C GLU A 43 16.00 -0.72 2.64
N ARG A 44 15.23 0.28 2.19
CA ARG A 44 14.41 1.13 3.07
C ARG A 44 13.39 0.32 3.86
N SER A 45 12.78 -0.70 3.24
CA SER A 45 11.84 -1.59 3.94
C SER A 45 12.55 -2.40 5.01
N ALA A 46 13.73 -2.95 4.71
CA ALA A 46 14.54 -3.68 5.68
C ALA A 46 14.97 -2.80 6.86
N GLU A 47 15.39 -1.57 6.60
CA GLU A 47 15.73 -0.56 7.63
C GLU A 47 14.53 -0.29 8.56
N ARG A 48 13.35 0.00 7.99
CA ARG A 48 12.13 0.25 8.79
C ARG A 48 11.74 -0.96 9.65
N ILE A 49 11.84 -2.17 9.10
CA ILE A 49 11.56 -3.41 9.84
C ILE A 49 12.57 -3.60 10.96
N ALA A 50 13.86 -3.44 10.69
CA ALA A 50 14.92 -3.57 11.70
C ALA A 50 14.83 -2.50 12.79
N GLY A 51 14.37 -1.29 12.46
CA GLY A 51 14.12 -0.23 13.44
C GLY A 51 12.95 -0.51 14.38
N LYS A 52 11.99 -1.35 13.99
CA LYS A 52 10.79 -1.67 14.79
C LYS A 52 10.89 -3.02 15.50
N PHE A 53 11.51 -4.01 14.88
CA PHE A 53 11.58 -5.38 15.40
C PHE A 53 13.04 -5.74 15.73
N PRO A 54 13.32 -6.25 16.94
CA PRO A 54 14.68 -6.53 17.38
C PRO A 54 15.36 -7.64 16.56
N ASP A 55 14.58 -8.56 16.02
CA ASP A 55 15.08 -9.69 15.23
C ASP A 55 14.03 -10.20 14.22
N ILE A 56 14.47 -11.20 13.43
CA ILE A 56 13.64 -11.82 12.38
C ILE A 56 12.45 -12.61 12.96
N ASP A 57 12.56 -13.14 14.17
CA ASP A 57 11.51 -13.96 14.78
C ASP A 57 10.40 -13.07 15.35
N ALA A 58 10.75 -11.93 15.96
CA ALA A 58 9.81 -10.88 16.32
C ALA A 58 9.05 -10.36 15.09
N TRP A 59 9.73 -10.15 13.96
CA TRP A 59 9.06 -9.77 12.71
C TRP A 59 8.12 -10.85 12.19
N ARG A 60 8.53 -12.12 12.22
CA ARG A 60 7.68 -13.25 11.80
C ARG A 60 6.44 -13.36 12.67
N GLU A 61 6.60 -13.17 13.97
CA GLU A 61 5.50 -13.19 14.93
C GLU A 61 4.53 -12.03 14.70
N ALA A 62 5.03 -10.81 14.48
CA ALA A 62 4.19 -9.66 14.15
C ALA A 62 3.35 -9.90 12.88
N LYS A 63 3.95 -10.44 11.81
CA LYS A 63 3.21 -10.82 10.60
C LYS A 63 2.15 -11.88 10.86
N ARG A 64 2.46 -12.88 11.69
CA ARG A 64 1.52 -13.93 12.08
C ARG A 64 0.31 -13.33 12.80
N LEU A 65 0.56 -12.54 13.84
CA LEU A 65 -0.49 -11.93 14.65
C LEU A 65 -1.39 -11.04 13.81
N ARG A 66 -0.82 -10.27 12.87
CA ARG A 66 -1.60 -9.47 11.90
C ARG A 66 -2.53 -10.36 11.07
N TYR A 67 -2.04 -11.49 10.57
CA TYR A 67 -2.84 -12.42 9.77
C TYR A 67 -3.98 -13.06 10.59
N VAL A 68 -3.67 -13.55 11.80
CA VAL A 68 -4.67 -14.11 12.74
C VAL A 68 -5.77 -13.09 13.02
N LYS A 69 -5.39 -11.84 13.32
CA LYS A 69 -6.34 -10.74 13.54
C LYS A 69 -7.19 -10.45 12.31
N SER A 70 -6.59 -10.43 11.11
CA SER A 70 -7.31 -10.16 9.86
C SER A 70 -8.38 -11.21 9.53
N LEU A 71 -8.19 -12.44 10.01
CA LEU A 71 -9.16 -13.53 9.86
C LEU A 71 -10.19 -13.59 11.01
N GLY A 72 -10.13 -12.66 11.97
CA GLY A 72 -10.98 -12.69 13.15
C GLY A 72 -10.76 -13.91 14.06
N LEU A 73 -9.57 -14.52 13.97
CA LEU A 73 -9.22 -15.69 14.76
C LEU A 73 -8.59 -15.28 16.10
N THR A 74 -8.79 -16.11 17.13
CA THR A 74 -8.07 -15.98 18.40
C THR A 74 -6.70 -16.62 18.26
N ASP A 75 -5.68 -15.99 18.84
CA ASP A 75 -4.34 -16.58 18.86
C ASP A 75 -4.31 -17.87 19.72
N SER A 76 -3.86 -18.98 19.14
CA SER A 76 -3.77 -20.28 19.81
C SER A 76 -2.50 -21.05 19.43
N GLU A 77 -2.10 -21.99 20.28
CA GLU A 77 -0.94 -22.86 20.05
C GLU A 77 -1.12 -23.78 18.83
N GLU A 78 -2.35 -24.18 18.52
CA GLU A 78 -2.67 -24.93 17.30
C GLU A 78 -2.42 -24.12 16.02
N LEU A 79 -2.74 -22.81 16.04
CA LEU A 79 -2.51 -21.91 14.91
C LEU A 79 -1.02 -21.63 14.69
N LYS A 80 -0.25 -21.49 15.77
CA LYS A 80 1.22 -21.34 15.72
C LYS A 80 1.91 -22.53 15.03
N LYS A 81 1.35 -23.74 15.17
CA LYS A 81 1.90 -24.96 14.54
C LYS A 81 1.60 -25.09 13.04
N ARG A 82 0.57 -24.40 12.52
CA ARG A 82 0.05 -24.62 11.15
C ARG A 82 0.43 -23.54 10.13
N GLY A 83 0.75 -22.32 10.56
CA GLY A 83 1.19 -21.24 9.67
C GLY A 83 2.70 -21.04 9.75
N LYS A 84 3.44 -21.19 8.64
CA LYS A 84 4.86 -20.77 8.57
C LYS A 84 5.14 -19.72 7.48
N ARG A 85 4.15 -19.43 6.63
CA ARG A 85 4.27 -18.47 5.52
C ARG A 85 3.21 -17.38 5.70
N TYR A 86 3.65 -16.19 6.09
CA TYR A 86 2.81 -15.01 6.25
C TYR A 86 3.13 -13.99 5.17
N SER A 87 2.12 -13.61 4.38
CA SER A 87 2.23 -12.79 3.15
C SER A 87 1.99 -11.29 3.38
N ALA A 88 1.78 -10.84 4.62
CA ALA A 88 1.49 -9.44 4.93
C ALA A 88 2.77 -8.57 4.84
N THR A 89 3.25 -8.31 3.62
CA THR A 89 4.43 -7.46 3.36
C THR A 89 4.15 -6.28 2.45
N VAL A 90 3.05 -6.27 1.68
CA VAL A 90 2.83 -5.24 0.66
C VAL A 90 2.76 -3.84 1.27
N ASP A 91 2.04 -3.66 2.38
CA ASP A 91 1.90 -2.33 3.00
C ASP A 91 3.22 -1.80 3.57
N TRP A 92 4.09 -2.70 4.04
CA TRP A 92 5.47 -2.37 4.43
C TRP A 92 6.32 -1.92 3.25
N LEU A 93 6.10 -2.48 2.05
CA LEU A 93 6.76 -2.03 0.83
C LEU A 93 6.22 -0.68 0.35
N ILE A 94 4.89 -0.47 0.44
CA ILE A 94 4.25 0.82 0.13
C ILE A 94 4.79 1.92 1.04
N ALA A 95 4.78 1.69 2.35
CA ALA A 95 5.30 2.64 3.33
C ALA A 95 6.78 2.97 3.10
N ALA A 96 7.59 1.95 2.80
CA ALA A 96 9.01 2.12 2.52
C ALA A 96 9.25 2.93 1.24
N GLN A 97 8.53 2.64 0.16
CA GLN A 97 8.67 3.39 -1.09
C GLN A 97 8.22 4.84 -0.91
N ALA A 98 7.06 5.09 -0.31
CA ALA A 98 6.58 6.45 -0.06
C ALA A 98 7.56 7.26 0.80
N SER A 99 8.14 6.65 1.83
CA SER A 99 9.16 7.31 2.66
C SER A 99 10.50 7.49 1.94
N GLN A 100 10.87 6.62 1.00
CA GLN A 100 12.10 6.74 0.23
C GLN A 100 12.02 7.85 -0.82
N GLU A 101 10.84 8.04 -1.39
CA GLU A 101 10.60 8.99 -2.49
C GLU A 101 9.95 10.31 -2.01
N GLU A 102 9.81 10.48 -0.69
CA GLU A 102 9.21 11.67 -0.04
C GLU A 102 7.79 11.98 -0.55
N TRP A 103 7.02 10.92 -0.80
CA TRP A 103 5.64 11.04 -1.25
C TRP A 103 4.67 11.22 -0.09
N ILE A 104 3.60 11.97 -0.34
CA ILE A 104 2.42 11.99 0.51
C ILE A 104 1.67 10.69 0.29
N LEU A 105 1.65 9.82 1.30
CA LEU A 105 0.85 8.61 1.28
C LEU A 105 -0.60 8.95 1.67
N VAL A 106 -1.54 8.72 0.75
CA VAL A 106 -2.97 8.93 1.00
C VAL A 106 -3.62 7.61 1.38
N THR A 107 -3.97 7.44 2.66
CA THR A 107 -4.65 6.24 3.15
C THR A 107 -5.39 6.53 4.45
N ASN A 108 -6.49 5.82 4.69
CA ASN A 108 -7.17 5.79 5.98
C ASN A 108 -6.68 4.63 6.86
N ASP A 109 -5.79 3.78 6.34
CA ASP A 109 -5.22 2.67 7.08
C ASP A 109 -4.26 3.20 8.16
N LYS A 110 -4.40 2.64 9.37
CA LYS A 110 -3.59 2.96 10.55
C LYS A 110 -2.72 1.77 10.96
N GLY A 111 -2.45 0.88 10.01
CA GLY A 111 -1.58 -0.28 10.18
C GLY A 111 -0.19 0.10 10.70
N ASP A 112 0.43 -0.86 11.38
CA ASP A 112 1.73 -0.70 12.03
C ASP A 112 2.88 -0.32 11.08
N GLU A 113 2.75 -0.66 9.80
CA GLU A 113 3.65 -0.30 8.70
C GLU A 113 3.77 1.22 8.47
N PHE A 114 2.70 1.96 8.76
CA PHE A 114 2.57 3.39 8.53
C PHE A 114 2.93 4.20 9.78
N ALA A 115 3.18 3.53 10.91
CA ALA A 115 3.62 4.19 12.13
C ALA A 115 4.92 4.96 11.90
N GLY A 116 4.95 6.22 12.36
CA GLY A 116 6.10 7.11 12.20
C GLY A 116 6.35 7.62 10.78
N MET A 117 5.39 7.48 9.85
CA MET A 117 5.46 8.19 8.57
C MET A 117 5.10 9.68 8.76
N GLU A 118 5.92 10.57 8.20
CA GLU A 118 5.71 12.02 8.30
C GLU A 118 4.70 12.53 7.27
N LEU A 119 4.79 12.04 6.03
CA LEU A 119 3.94 12.45 4.92
C LEU A 119 2.82 11.42 4.70
N ILE A 120 1.80 11.45 5.55
CA ILE A 120 0.63 10.59 5.46
C ILE A 120 -0.65 11.38 5.77
N MET A 121 -1.71 11.18 5.00
CA MET A 121 -3.00 11.84 5.22
C MET A 121 -4.18 11.00 4.70
N SER A 122 -5.39 11.35 5.12
CA SER A 122 -6.63 10.78 4.57
C SER A 122 -6.94 11.39 3.21
N LEU A 123 -7.82 10.74 2.44
CA LEU A 123 -8.32 11.29 1.18
C LEU A 123 -9.02 12.64 1.41
N ASN A 124 -9.91 12.73 2.40
CA ASN A 124 -10.62 13.96 2.72
C ASN A 124 -9.66 15.11 3.06
N ALA A 125 -8.61 14.85 3.83
CA ALA A 125 -7.62 15.87 4.17
C ALA A 125 -6.82 16.34 2.93
N LEU A 126 -6.56 15.44 1.99
CA LEU A 126 -5.96 15.83 0.70
C LEU A 126 -6.93 16.69 -0.13
N GLU A 127 -8.20 16.31 -0.20
CA GLU A 127 -9.22 17.07 -0.92
C GLU A 127 -9.37 18.48 -0.34
N GLU A 128 -9.47 18.61 0.98
CA GLU A 128 -9.50 19.90 1.69
C GLU A 128 -8.26 20.75 1.37
N LEU A 129 -7.05 20.16 1.45
CA LEU A 129 -5.81 20.86 1.13
C LEU A 129 -5.75 21.32 -0.33
N LEU A 130 -6.23 20.51 -1.27
CA LEU A 130 -6.26 20.86 -2.69
C LEU A 130 -7.24 22.00 -2.96
N ASP A 131 -8.42 21.99 -2.33
CA ASP A 131 -9.41 23.06 -2.43
C ASP A 131 -8.82 24.39 -1.94
N GLU A 132 -8.17 24.39 -0.77
CA GLU A 132 -7.49 25.57 -0.23
C GLU A 132 -6.40 26.10 -1.18
N LEU A 133 -5.58 25.22 -1.76
CA LEU A 133 -4.53 25.61 -2.71
C LEU A 133 -5.10 26.21 -4.01
N ILE A 134 -6.21 25.65 -4.50
CA ILE A 134 -6.91 26.15 -5.69
C ILE A 134 -7.50 27.53 -5.42
N GLU A 135 -8.15 27.72 -4.27
CA GLU A 135 -8.72 29.01 -3.85
C GLU A 135 -7.62 30.08 -3.67
N HIS A 136 -6.52 29.73 -3.03
CA HIS A 136 -5.38 30.65 -2.84
C HIS A 136 -4.75 31.08 -4.17
N ARG A 137 -4.66 30.16 -5.15
CA ARG A 137 -4.17 30.48 -6.49
C ARG A 137 -5.12 31.42 -7.24
N ARG A 138 -6.44 31.25 -7.08
CA ARG A 138 -7.45 32.14 -7.68
C ARG A 138 -7.42 33.55 -7.09
N THR A 139 -7.19 33.67 -5.78
CA THR A 139 -7.16 34.98 -5.11
C THR A 139 -5.86 35.74 -5.34
N LYS A 140 -4.70 35.06 -5.43
CA LYS A 140 -3.40 35.70 -5.72
C LYS A 140 -3.08 35.91 -7.19
N GLY A 141 -3.82 35.30 -8.12
CA GLY A 141 -3.64 35.45 -9.57
C GLY A 141 -4.20 36.75 -10.18
N THR A 142 -4.62 37.72 -9.36
CA THR A 142 -5.19 39.00 -9.78
C THR A 142 -4.24 40.15 -9.41
N LEU A 143 -3.09 40.24 -10.08
CA LEU A 143 -2.23 41.43 -10.11
C LEU A 143 -1.73 41.65 -11.53
#